data_AF-A0A4R1QHT2-F1
#
_entry.id   AF-A0A4R1QHT2-F1
#
_cell.length_a   1.000
_cell.length_b   1.000
_cell.length_c   1.000
_cell.angle_alpha   90.00
_cell.angle_beta   90.00
_cell.angle_gamma   90.00
#
_symmetry.space_group_name_H-M   'P 1'
#
loop_
_entity.id
_entity.type
_entity.pdbx_description
1 polymer ?
#
loop_
_entity_poly.entity_id
_entity_poly.type
_entity_poly.pdbx_seq_one_letter_code
_entity_poly.pdbx_strand_id
1 'polypeptide(L)'
;MGQLIKLQDYISRYELDVYHYPSEFIRLKKKQWERVKQAWESSQLSASMQQVDSWKWMEQETSLFSKIKNLWKRSNEEIEEQSNEEKEGEFSFTFTTEPKSIEDLKFLFLEKLFRLQIRWASSTLTEESLVDQKYYYDPYLKYFLQRFPDTYLCMYKPIFLLKKAPVELETILISPTTTWCLTFVEGRKDNIIVGSADRFWTEMINDQERKMLNPLLALNRTEKIVKKIYEHFAIDMPVKKVIINRQGYIEYRYAPSDLEIIDRRNYDMWFSSLRQLTLPLKHVQLKAAQALLHYCDAHYYDRIEWEEVEEEEEADS
;
A
#
# COMPACT_ATOMS: atom_id res chain seq x y z
N MET A 1 -11.55 1.44 0.33
CA MET A 1 -10.24 1.40 -0.31
C MET A 1 -9.24 1.09 0.77
N GLY A 2 -8.63 -0.09 0.71
CA GLY A 2 -7.58 -0.55 1.62
C GLY A 2 -6.35 0.34 1.57
N GLN A 3 -5.46 0.13 2.53
CA GLN A 3 -4.30 0.97 2.80
C GLN A 3 -3.01 0.30 2.29
N LEU A 4 -2.21 0.98 1.47
CA LEU A 4 -0.90 0.52 1.04
C LEU A 4 0.12 0.93 2.10
N ILE A 5 0.63 -0.04 2.85
CA ILE A 5 1.59 0.20 3.92
C ILE A 5 3.03 -0.12 3.51
N LYS A 6 3.23 -0.90 2.45
CA LYS A 6 4.56 -1.18 1.87
C LYS A 6 4.43 -1.52 0.39
N LEU A 7 5.36 -1.01 -0.41
CA LEU A 7 5.51 -1.33 -1.82
C LEU A 7 6.98 -1.70 -2.09
N GLN A 8 7.26 -2.94 -2.48
CA GLN A 8 8.63 -3.42 -2.75
C GLN A 8 9.62 -3.13 -1.61
N ASP A 9 10.75 -2.52 -1.94
CA ASP A 9 11.81 -1.96 -1.10
C ASP A 9 11.74 -0.42 -1.04
N TYR A 10 10.59 0.20 -1.31
CA TYR A 10 10.45 1.65 -1.18
C TYR A 10 10.20 2.05 0.27
N ILE A 11 10.76 3.18 0.71
CA ILE A 11 10.53 3.72 2.05
C ILE A 11 9.06 4.06 2.24
N SER A 12 8.51 3.77 3.41
CA SER A 12 7.08 3.98 3.69
C SER A 12 6.89 4.81 4.94
N ARG A 13 5.96 5.77 4.91
CA ARG A 13 5.55 6.52 6.12
C ARG A 13 5.11 5.58 7.24
N TYR A 14 4.52 4.45 6.89
CA TYR A 14 4.06 3.46 7.87
C TYR A 14 5.21 2.75 8.59
N GLU A 15 6.44 2.77 8.06
CA GLU A 15 7.63 2.27 8.76
C GLU A 15 8.03 3.20 9.91
N LEU A 16 7.74 4.50 9.80
CA LEU A 16 7.98 5.47 10.87
C LEU A 16 6.97 5.29 12.02
N ASP A 17 5.67 5.28 11.70
CA ASP A 17 4.62 5.11 12.71
C ASP A 17 3.35 4.43 12.16
N VAL A 18 3.34 3.10 12.21
CA VAL A 18 2.17 2.30 11.83
C VAL A 18 0.97 2.45 12.77
N TYR A 19 1.10 3.07 13.95
CA TYR A 19 -0.02 3.32 14.85
C TYR A 19 -0.72 4.65 14.56
N HIS A 20 -0.03 5.58 13.93
CA HIS A 20 -0.55 6.88 13.54
C HIS A 20 -1.18 6.88 12.14
N TYR A 21 -0.39 6.54 11.12
CA TYR A 21 -0.78 6.76 9.71
C TYR A 21 -2.05 6.01 9.26
N PRO A 22 -2.39 4.80 9.75
CA PRO A 22 -3.61 4.14 9.32
C PRO A 22 -4.90 4.88 9.69
N SER A 23 -4.95 5.48 10.88
CA SER A 23 -6.10 6.27 11.32
C SER A 23 -6.15 7.62 10.59
N GLU A 24 -4.99 8.22 10.33
CA GLU A 24 -4.88 9.45 9.55
C GLU A 24 -5.38 9.29 8.12
N PHE A 25 -5.03 8.19 7.46
CA PHE A 25 -5.53 7.89 6.13
C PHE A 25 -7.06 7.83 6.09
N ILE A 26 -7.67 7.16 7.07
CA ILE A 26 -9.14 7.05 7.17
C ILE A 26 -9.77 8.43 7.39
N ARG A 27 -9.24 9.21 8.34
CA ARG A 27 -9.69 10.57 8.66
C ARG A 27 -9.62 11.47 7.43
N LEU A 28 -8.47 11.48 6.78
CA LEU A 28 -8.23 12.31 5.62
C LEU A 28 -9.15 11.92 4.48
N LYS A 29 -9.22 10.64 4.12
CA LYS A 29 -10.05 10.17 3.01
C LYS A 29 -11.50 10.61 3.20
N LYS A 30 -12.04 10.51 4.42
CA LYS A 30 -13.41 10.95 4.74
C LYS A 30 -13.56 12.46 4.54
N LYS A 31 -12.67 13.26 5.13
CA LYS A 31 -12.67 14.72 5.03
C LYS A 31 -12.57 15.20 3.57
N GLN A 32 -11.68 14.62 2.78
CA GLN A 32 -11.50 14.98 1.37
C GLN A 32 -12.71 14.55 0.52
N TRP A 33 -13.28 13.37 0.77
CA TRP A 33 -14.48 12.93 0.04
C TRP A 33 -15.66 13.87 0.30
N GLU A 34 -15.90 14.25 1.57
CA GLU A 34 -16.96 15.18 1.94
C GLU A 34 -16.79 16.54 1.27
N ARG A 35 -15.58 17.10 1.29
CA ARG A 35 -15.25 18.37 0.60
C ARG A 35 -15.48 18.30 -0.91
N VAL A 36 -14.91 17.30 -1.58
CA VAL A 36 -15.02 17.11 -3.04
C VAL A 36 -16.48 16.90 -3.44
N LYS A 37 -17.24 16.14 -2.65
CA LYS A 37 -18.67 15.92 -2.87
C LYS A 37 -19.47 17.21 -2.72
N GLN A 38 -19.25 17.99 -1.66
CA GLN A 38 -19.93 19.28 -1.45
C GLN A 38 -19.64 20.27 -2.58
N ALA A 39 -18.37 20.37 -3.00
CA ALA A 39 -17.99 21.25 -4.10
C ALA A 39 -18.59 20.84 -5.45
N TRP A 40 -18.77 19.53 -5.66
CA TRP A 40 -19.46 19.00 -6.84
C TRP A 40 -20.95 19.36 -6.80
N GLU A 41 -21.61 19.16 -5.66
CA GLU A 41 -23.03 19.49 -5.48
C GLU A 41 -23.30 21.00 -5.60
N SER A 42 -22.37 21.87 -5.18
CA SER A 42 -22.48 23.33 -5.30
C SER A 42 -22.05 23.90 -6.65
N SER A 43 -21.63 23.06 -7.62
CA SER A 43 -21.03 23.49 -8.90
C SER A 43 -19.80 24.40 -8.75
N GLN A 44 -19.07 24.29 -7.64
CA GLN A 44 -17.87 25.09 -7.31
C GLN A 44 -16.58 24.25 -7.33
N LEU A 45 -16.57 23.15 -8.09
CA LEU A 45 -15.40 22.27 -8.22
C LEU A 45 -14.11 23.05 -8.48
N SER A 46 -14.11 23.92 -9.49
CA SER A 46 -12.94 24.68 -9.92
C SER A 46 -12.34 25.58 -8.82
N ALA A 47 -13.19 26.18 -7.97
CA ALA A 47 -12.75 27.06 -6.89
C ALA A 47 -12.26 26.29 -5.64
N SER A 48 -12.92 25.18 -5.29
CA SER A 48 -12.52 24.36 -4.13
C SER A 48 -11.23 23.54 -4.37
N MET A 49 -10.93 23.22 -5.63
CA MET A 49 -9.81 22.36 -6.02
C MET A 49 -8.45 23.09 -5.99
N GLN A 50 -8.46 24.43 -5.93
CA GLN A 50 -7.26 25.26 -5.71
C GLN A 50 -6.92 25.40 -4.21
N GLN A 51 -7.85 25.07 -3.31
CA GLN A 51 -7.66 25.12 -1.85
C GLN A 51 -7.62 23.72 -1.21
N VAL A 52 -7.02 22.76 -1.92
CA VAL A 52 -6.76 21.46 -1.31
C VAL A 52 -5.52 21.64 -0.45
N ASP A 53 -5.75 21.87 0.84
CA ASP A 53 -4.73 21.92 1.89
C ASP A 53 -3.60 20.95 1.54
N SER A 54 -2.42 21.50 1.22
CA SER A 54 -1.20 20.72 1.04
C SER A 54 -1.09 19.79 2.23
N TRP A 55 -0.99 18.50 1.98
CA TRP A 55 -0.97 17.41 2.97
C TRP A 55 0.09 17.64 4.08
N LYS A 56 0.99 18.61 3.86
CA LYS A 56 1.78 19.38 4.83
C LYS A 56 1.08 19.67 6.17
N TRP A 57 -0.24 19.87 6.24
CA TRP A 57 -0.92 20.06 7.56
C TRP A 57 -0.94 18.79 8.44
N MET A 58 -0.86 17.58 7.87
CA MET A 58 -0.57 16.37 8.67
C MET A 58 0.92 16.25 8.99
N GLU A 59 1.79 16.91 8.22
CA GLU A 59 3.25 16.85 8.39
C GLU A 59 3.70 17.70 9.60
N GLN A 60 2.95 18.74 9.97
CA GLN A 60 3.20 19.59 11.15
C GLN A 60 2.85 18.95 12.52
N GLU A 61 2.03 17.89 12.58
CA GLU A 61 1.68 17.24 13.86
C GLU A 61 2.78 16.29 14.39
N THR A 62 3.86 16.05 13.62
CA THR A 62 5.03 15.26 14.08
C THR A 62 6.04 16.06 14.92
N SER A 63 5.57 17.14 15.57
CA SER A 63 6.27 17.93 16.61
C SER A 63 6.59 17.15 17.90
N LEU A 64 6.93 15.86 17.77
CA LEU A 64 7.57 15.03 18.77
C LEU A 64 9.02 14.68 18.37
N PHE A 65 9.40 14.81 17.09
CA PHE A 65 10.78 14.66 16.62
C PHE A 65 11.68 15.88 16.94
N SER A 66 11.09 17.06 17.16
CA SER A 66 11.82 18.24 17.66
C SER A 66 12.46 17.99 19.04
N LYS A 67 11.94 17.05 19.84
CA LYS A 67 12.53 16.73 21.15
C LYS A 67 13.85 15.97 21.06
N ILE A 68 14.10 15.25 19.96
CA ILE A 68 15.37 14.55 19.73
C ILE A 68 16.40 15.53 19.12
N LYS A 69 15.94 16.50 18.31
CA LYS A 69 16.77 17.61 17.79
C LYS A 69 17.18 18.61 18.89
N ASN A 70 16.34 18.80 19.90
CA ASN A 70 16.58 19.76 21.00
C ASN A 70 17.66 19.34 22.02
N LEU A 71 18.24 18.14 21.90
CA LEU A 71 19.46 17.78 22.66
C LEU A 71 20.75 18.23 21.95
N TRP A 72 20.66 18.75 20.72
CA TRP A 72 21.82 19.12 19.90
C TRP A 72 21.80 20.54 19.31
N LYS A 73 20.75 21.34 19.50
CA LYS A 73 20.74 22.76 19.08
C LYS A 73 20.37 23.64 20.27
N ARG A 74 21.39 24.21 20.92
CA ARG A 74 21.28 25.37 21.81
C ARG A 74 22.00 26.52 21.14
N SER A 75 21.26 27.39 20.43
CA SER A 75 21.51 28.84 20.32
C SER A 75 20.66 29.44 19.19
N ASN A 76 19.91 30.49 19.55
CA ASN A 76 19.34 31.64 18.82
C ASN A 76 18.70 31.44 17.44
N GLU A 77 17.41 31.75 17.26
CA GLU A 77 16.69 33.06 17.27
C GLU A 77 16.85 33.89 15.98
N GLU A 78 15.73 33.88 15.24
CA GLU A 78 15.11 34.92 14.41
C GLU A 78 15.92 35.55 13.26
N ILE A 79 15.49 35.26 12.02
CA ILE A 79 15.27 36.23 10.94
C ILE A 79 14.11 35.73 10.06
N GLU A 80 13.07 36.56 9.93
CA GLU A 80 12.10 36.54 8.84
C GLU A 80 12.77 37.11 7.59
N GLU A 81 12.70 36.44 6.43
CA GLU A 81 12.38 37.08 5.15
C GLU A 81 12.14 36.10 3.98
N GLN A 82 10.87 36.07 3.56
CA GLN A 82 10.35 35.96 2.18
C GLN A 82 10.98 34.93 1.22
N SER A 83 10.44 33.70 1.27
CA SER A 83 10.58 32.68 0.23
C SER A 83 9.73 33.00 -1.01
N ASN A 84 10.37 33.12 -2.16
CA ASN A 84 9.71 32.93 -3.46
C ASN A 84 9.28 31.47 -3.57
N GLU A 85 7.97 31.22 -3.44
CA GLU A 85 7.36 29.91 -3.63
C GLU A 85 7.42 29.47 -5.10
N GLU A 86 8.47 28.71 -5.47
CA GLU A 86 8.39 27.85 -6.64
C GLU A 86 7.46 26.67 -6.32
N LYS A 87 6.32 26.67 -7.00
CA LYS A 87 5.19 25.75 -6.78
C LYS A 87 5.43 24.41 -7.46
N GLU A 88 6.13 23.49 -6.83
CA GLU A 88 6.06 22.08 -7.21
C GLU A 88 5.89 21.18 -5.97
N GLY A 89 4.89 20.28 -6.05
CA GLY A 89 4.58 19.30 -4.99
C GLY A 89 3.18 19.39 -4.37
N GLU A 90 2.35 20.37 -4.77
CA GLU A 90 0.93 20.38 -4.38
C GLU A 90 0.21 19.20 -5.04
N PHE A 91 -0.21 18.24 -4.23
CA PHE A 91 -1.19 17.23 -4.65
C PHE A 91 -2.56 17.89 -4.76
N SER A 92 -2.70 18.77 -5.74
CA SER A 92 -3.94 19.43 -6.09
C SER A 92 -4.92 18.38 -6.55
N PHE A 93 -6.13 18.40 -6.00
CA PHE A 93 -7.24 17.66 -6.58
C PHE A 93 -7.67 18.31 -7.90
N THR A 94 -6.80 18.57 -8.88
CA THR A 94 -7.23 18.96 -10.24
C THR A 94 -7.74 17.73 -10.99
N PHE A 95 -8.99 17.72 -11.43
CA PHE A 95 -9.50 16.65 -12.28
C PHE A 95 -9.15 17.01 -13.71
N THR A 96 -8.53 16.10 -14.45
CA THR A 96 -8.26 16.28 -15.89
C THR A 96 -9.55 16.30 -16.73
N THR A 97 -10.67 15.90 -16.13
CA THR A 97 -11.97 15.76 -16.78
C THR A 97 -13.06 16.10 -15.79
N GLU A 98 -14.05 16.89 -16.19
CA GLU A 98 -15.17 17.22 -15.32
C GLU A 98 -16.05 15.98 -15.06
N PRO A 99 -16.31 15.63 -13.80
CA PRO A 99 -17.16 14.50 -13.44
C PRO A 99 -18.62 14.79 -13.80
N LYS A 100 -19.20 13.95 -14.66
CA LYS A 100 -20.58 14.09 -15.15
C LYS A 100 -21.62 13.44 -14.21
N SER A 101 -21.16 12.51 -13.37
CA SER A 101 -21.98 11.79 -12.40
C SER A 101 -21.26 11.65 -11.06
N ILE A 102 -22.00 11.26 -10.01
CA ILE A 102 -21.43 10.97 -8.69
C ILE A 102 -20.52 9.73 -8.74
N GLU A 103 -20.81 8.77 -9.62
CA GLU A 103 -19.97 7.61 -9.89
C GLU A 103 -18.63 8.03 -10.51
N ASP A 104 -18.65 8.95 -11.49
CA ASP A 104 -17.43 9.48 -12.10
C ASP A 104 -16.60 10.25 -11.08
N LEU A 105 -17.23 11.07 -10.24
CA LEU A 105 -16.56 11.80 -9.16
C LEU A 105 -15.86 10.82 -8.20
N LYS A 106 -16.55 9.74 -7.83
CA LYS A 106 -15.99 8.69 -6.98
C LYS A 106 -14.81 7.98 -7.62
N PHE A 107 -14.90 7.65 -8.92
CA PHE A 107 -13.81 7.03 -9.65
C PHE A 107 -12.57 7.92 -9.66
N LEU A 108 -12.73 9.19 -10.04
CA LEU A 108 -11.63 10.15 -10.08
C LEU A 108 -11.03 10.40 -8.68
N PHE A 109 -11.87 10.43 -7.64
CA PHE A 109 -11.42 10.53 -6.25
C PHE A 109 -10.55 9.32 -5.85
N LEU A 110 -11.00 8.09 -6.18
CA LEU A 110 -10.25 6.87 -5.87
C LEU A 110 -8.92 6.79 -6.63
N GLU A 111 -8.87 7.25 -7.88
CA GLU A 111 -7.62 7.32 -8.67
C GLU A 111 -6.61 8.30 -8.06
N LYS A 112 -7.07 9.46 -7.58
CA LYS A 112 -6.21 10.38 -6.84
C LYS A 112 -5.75 9.80 -5.51
N LEU A 113 -6.68 9.25 -4.73
CA LEU A 113 -6.32 8.63 -3.47
C LEU A 113 -5.32 7.48 -3.69
N PHE A 114 -5.41 6.75 -4.81
CA PHE A 114 -4.47 5.68 -5.15
C PHE A 114 -3.04 6.22 -5.36
N ARG A 115 -2.89 7.32 -6.10
CA ARG A 115 -1.59 8.00 -6.27
C ARG A 115 -1.01 8.50 -4.95
N LEU A 116 -1.86 9.04 -4.07
CA LEU A 116 -1.44 9.41 -2.72
C LEU A 116 -0.87 8.20 -1.98
N GLN A 117 -1.56 7.06 -2.02
CA GLN A 117 -1.12 5.86 -1.32
C GLN A 117 0.24 5.37 -1.81
N ILE A 118 0.50 5.43 -3.12
CA ILE A 118 1.83 5.14 -3.67
C ILE A 118 2.86 6.08 -3.05
N ARG A 119 2.59 7.40 -3.02
CA ARG A 119 3.50 8.38 -2.41
C ARG A 119 3.76 8.11 -0.93
N TRP A 120 2.73 7.76 -0.14
CA TRP A 120 2.93 7.41 1.28
C TRP A 120 3.73 6.12 1.47
N ALA A 121 3.64 5.19 0.52
CA ALA A 121 4.40 3.96 0.52
C ALA A 121 5.74 4.07 -0.24
N SER A 122 6.17 5.30 -0.58
CA SER A 122 7.43 5.55 -1.27
C SER A 122 8.18 6.80 -0.80
N SER A 123 7.73 7.47 0.26
CA SER A 123 8.38 8.71 0.73
C SER A 123 8.03 9.03 2.18
N THR A 124 8.99 9.62 2.89
CA THR A 124 8.84 10.23 4.21
C THR A 124 8.90 11.75 4.09
N LEU A 125 9.09 12.44 5.22
CA LEU A 125 9.29 13.90 5.27
C LEU A 125 10.65 14.30 4.70
N THR A 126 11.66 13.48 4.92
CA THR A 126 13.05 13.75 4.59
C THR A 126 13.53 12.92 3.41
N GLU A 127 12.93 11.75 3.19
CA GLU A 127 13.45 10.77 2.23
C GLU A 127 12.41 10.42 1.18
N GLU A 128 12.87 9.98 0.01
CA GLU A 128 12.01 9.41 -1.01
C GLU A 128 12.67 8.28 -1.81
N SER A 129 11.82 7.39 -2.32
CA SER A 129 12.21 6.31 -3.21
C SER A 129 11.72 6.60 -4.63
N LEU A 130 12.55 6.29 -5.62
CA LEU A 130 12.19 6.38 -7.03
C LEU A 130 11.24 5.23 -7.41
N VAL A 131 9.96 5.54 -7.57
CA VAL A 131 8.92 4.56 -7.88
C VAL A 131 8.89 4.22 -9.37
N ASP A 132 8.96 2.93 -9.69
CA ASP A 132 8.77 2.42 -11.05
C ASP A 132 7.35 2.75 -11.56
N GLN A 133 7.27 3.36 -12.74
CA GLN A 133 6.03 3.81 -13.36
C GLN A 133 4.99 2.68 -13.50
N LYS A 134 5.42 1.41 -13.62
CA LYS A 134 4.51 0.26 -13.74
C LYS A 134 3.49 0.17 -12.59
N TYR A 135 3.86 0.59 -11.38
CA TYR A 135 2.99 0.48 -10.19
C TYR A 135 1.78 1.42 -10.25
N TYR A 136 1.89 2.54 -10.96
CA TYR A 136 0.75 3.46 -11.14
C TYR A 136 -0.36 2.87 -12.00
N TYR A 137 -0.04 1.86 -12.82
CA TYR A 137 -0.96 1.22 -13.76
C TYR A 137 -1.20 -0.26 -13.45
N ASP A 138 -0.60 -0.78 -12.38
CA ASP A 138 -0.72 -2.18 -11.99
C ASP A 138 -2.18 -2.52 -11.59
N PRO A 139 -2.85 -3.43 -12.33
CA PRO A 139 -4.25 -3.75 -12.08
C PRO A 139 -4.47 -4.53 -10.78
N TYR A 140 -3.48 -5.27 -10.29
CA TYR A 140 -3.57 -6.02 -9.03
C TYR A 140 -3.39 -5.12 -7.83
N LEU A 141 -2.45 -4.18 -7.89
CA LEU A 141 -2.29 -3.17 -6.84
C LEU A 141 -3.55 -2.33 -6.72
N LYS A 142 -4.09 -1.84 -7.84
CA LYS A 142 -5.39 -1.12 -7.85
C LYS A 142 -6.53 -1.97 -7.31
N TYR A 143 -6.57 -3.25 -7.67
CA TYR A 143 -7.57 -4.18 -7.17
C TYR A 143 -7.54 -4.29 -5.64
N PHE A 144 -6.38 -4.55 -5.03
CA PHE A 144 -6.26 -4.68 -3.57
C PHE A 144 -6.61 -3.40 -2.82
N LEU A 145 -6.23 -2.25 -3.37
CA LEU A 145 -6.53 -0.98 -2.73
C LEU A 145 -7.99 -0.59 -2.94
N GLN A 146 -8.47 -0.45 -4.17
CA GLN A 146 -9.78 0.16 -4.41
C GLN A 146 -10.96 -0.74 -4.01
N ARG A 147 -10.80 -2.07 -4.03
CA ARG A 147 -11.92 -3.02 -3.88
C ARG A 147 -12.19 -3.47 -2.45
N PHE A 148 -11.24 -3.31 -1.54
CA PHE A 148 -11.35 -3.72 -0.14
C PHE A 148 -11.61 -2.53 0.80
N PRO A 149 -12.15 -2.77 2.01
CA PRO A 149 -12.32 -1.74 3.04
C PRO A 149 -10.98 -1.09 3.44
N ASP A 150 -11.05 0.15 3.90
CA ASP A 150 -9.91 0.91 4.45
C ASP A 150 -9.37 0.38 5.77
N THR A 151 -9.97 -0.66 6.33
CA THR A 151 -9.43 -1.38 7.48
C THR A 151 -8.42 -2.44 7.07
N TYR A 152 -8.21 -2.69 5.78
CA TYR A 152 -7.22 -3.64 5.29
C TYR A 152 -5.88 -2.94 5.05
N LEU A 153 -4.79 -3.54 5.54
CA LEU A 153 -3.43 -3.07 5.30
C LEU A 153 -2.74 -3.98 4.28
N CYS A 154 -2.17 -3.40 3.22
CA CYS A 154 -1.61 -4.10 2.08
C CYS A 154 -0.11 -3.85 1.99
N MET A 155 0.67 -4.93 1.97
CA MET A 155 2.07 -4.92 1.59
C MET A 155 2.16 -5.56 0.20
N TYR A 156 2.41 -4.75 -0.83
CA TYR A 156 2.43 -5.23 -2.20
C TYR A 156 3.83 -5.66 -2.60
N LYS A 157 4.01 -6.98 -2.64
CA LYS A 157 5.29 -7.66 -2.93
C LYS A 157 6.47 -7.06 -2.16
N PRO A 158 6.41 -7.04 -0.81
CA PRO A 158 7.44 -6.41 -0.02
C PRO A 158 8.75 -7.19 -0.12
N ILE A 159 9.87 -6.50 -0.02
CA ILE A 159 11.20 -7.12 0.05
C ILE A 159 11.64 -7.13 1.51
N PHE A 160 11.93 -8.33 2.05
CA PHE A 160 12.40 -8.48 3.43
C PHE A 160 13.88 -8.78 3.48
N LEU A 161 14.60 -8.18 4.44
CA LEU A 161 16.00 -8.45 4.68
C LEU A 161 16.17 -9.57 5.71
N LEU A 162 16.30 -10.81 5.25
CA LEU A 162 16.45 -11.99 6.10
C LEU A 162 17.90 -12.45 6.14
N LYS A 163 18.56 -12.37 7.30
CA LYS A 163 19.99 -12.70 7.46
C LYS A 163 20.87 -11.98 6.42
N LYS A 164 20.57 -10.70 6.15
CA LYS A 164 21.24 -9.86 5.14
C LYS A 164 21.01 -10.26 3.67
N ALA A 165 20.06 -11.15 3.39
CA ALA A 165 19.65 -11.46 2.03
C ALA A 165 18.27 -10.85 1.76
N PRO A 166 18.11 -10.02 0.71
CA PRO A 166 16.80 -9.52 0.31
C PRO A 166 15.96 -10.67 -0.26
N VAL A 167 14.72 -10.77 0.19
CA VAL A 167 13.77 -11.79 -0.24
C VAL A 167 12.46 -11.10 -0.61
N GLU A 168 12.13 -11.09 -1.91
CA GLU A 168 10.82 -10.65 -2.39
C GLU A 168 9.74 -11.64 -1.95
N LEU A 169 8.68 -11.12 -1.34
CA LEU A 169 7.52 -11.89 -0.91
C LEU A 169 6.33 -11.67 -1.84
N GLU A 170 5.33 -12.54 -1.69
CA GLU A 170 4.03 -12.33 -2.32
C GLU A 170 3.24 -11.21 -1.64
N THR A 171 2.10 -10.82 -2.21
CA THR A 171 1.26 -9.79 -1.60
C THR A 171 0.75 -10.25 -0.24
N ILE A 172 0.92 -9.42 0.79
CA ILE A 172 0.40 -9.68 2.14
C ILE A 172 -0.71 -8.67 2.41
N LEU A 173 -1.89 -9.17 2.75
CA LEU A 173 -3.04 -8.37 3.09
C LEU A 173 -3.47 -8.69 4.52
N ILE A 174 -3.40 -7.71 5.40
CA ILE A 174 -3.69 -7.84 6.82
C ILE A 174 -5.10 -7.28 7.06
N SER A 175 -6.05 -8.15 7.39
CA SER A 175 -7.40 -7.75 7.81
C SER A 175 -7.47 -7.66 9.35
N PRO A 176 -8.58 -7.16 9.92
CA PRO A 176 -8.83 -7.18 11.37
C PRO A 176 -8.88 -8.56 12.02
N THR A 177 -8.85 -9.65 11.26
CA THR A 177 -9.01 -11.02 11.77
C THR A 177 -7.99 -12.01 11.23
N THR A 178 -7.37 -11.75 10.08
CA THR A 178 -6.54 -12.73 9.38
C THR A 178 -5.54 -12.02 8.49
N THR A 179 -4.35 -12.57 8.40
CA THR A 179 -3.37 -12.18 7.39
C THR A 179 -3.41 -13.14 6.22
N TRP A 180 -3.52 -12.58 5.03
CA TRP A 180 -3.65 -13.30 3.78
C TRP A 180 -2.37 -13.10 2.96
N CYS A 181 -1.64 -14.18 2.71
CA CYS A 181 -0.60 -14.22 1.69
C CYS A 181 -1.28 -14.59 0.37
N LEU A 182 -1.18 -13.74 -0.65
CA LEU A 182 -1.96 -13.87 -1.89
C LEU A 182 -1.04 -13.82 -3.10
N THR A 183 -1.31 -14.71 -4.06
CA THR A 183 -0.73 -14.65 -5.40
C THR A 183 -1.82 -14.80 -6.46
N PHE A 184 -1.73 -14.00 -7.52
CA PHE A 184 -2.55 -14.17 -8.70
C PHE A 184 -1.90 -15.16 -9.66
N VAL A 185 -2.71 -16.06 -10.21
CA VAL A 185 -2.35 -16.92 -11.35
C VAL A 185 -3.38 -16.72 -12.45
N GLU A 186 -3.42 -15.50 -12.97
CA GLU A 186 -4.30 -15.17 -14.08
C GLU A 186 -3.55 -15.36 -15.38
N GLY A 187 -4.24 -15.94 -16.35
CA GLY A 187 -3.78 -16.03 -17.72
C GLY A 187 -4.77 -15.40 -18.67
N ARG A 188 -5.02 -16.06 -19.79
CA ARG A 188 -6.14 -15.66 -20.66
C ARG A 188 -7.46 -16.02 -20.01
N LYS A 189 -8.51 -15.29 -20.40
CA LYS A 189 -9.88 -15.58 -19.97
C LYS A 189 -10.23 -17.04 -20.28
N ASP A 190 -10.92 -17.68 -19.33
CA ASP A 190 -11.37 -19.08 -19.42
C ASP A 190 -10.23 -20.12 -19.49
N ASN A 191 -9.01 -19.77 -19.04
CA ASN A 191 -7.92 -20.74 -18.91
C ASN A 191 -8.19 -21.77 -17.80
N ILE A 192 -7.58 -22.95 -17.95
CA ILE A 192 -7.57 -23.98 -16.90
C ILE A 192 -6.13 -24.16 -16.43
N ILE A 193 -5.90 -23.99 -15.14
CA ILE A 193 -4.59 -24.17 -14.51
C ILE A 193 -4.60 -25.50 -13.77
N VAL A 194 -3.75 -26.43 -14.21
CA VAL A 194 -3.56 -27.72 -13.57
C VAL A 194 -2.38 -27.63 -12.61
N GLY A 195 -2.70 -27.64 -11.32
CA GLY A 195 -1.73 -27.62 -10.24
C GLY A 195 -1.12 -28.99 -9.98
N SER A 196 0.15 -28.99 -9.61
CA SER A 196 0.92 -30.18 -9.24
C SER A 196 1.88 -29.89 -8.08
N ALA A 197 2.45 -30.94 -7.49
CA ALA A 197 3.53 -30.80 -6.51
C ALA A 197 4.89 -30.47 -7.16
N ASP A 198 4.97 -30.54 -8.49
CA ASP A 198 6.20 -30.31 -9.24
C ASP A 198 6.58 -28.83 -9.28
N ARG A 199 7.79 -28.57 -9.79
CA ARG A 199 8.30 -27.20 -9.99
C ARG A 199 7.46 -26.40 -10.98
N PHE A 200 6.76 -27.06 -11.91
CA PHE A 200 5.98 -26.42 -12.95
C PHE A 200 4.53 -26.90 -12.92
N TRP A 201 3.62 -25.95 -13.10
CA TRP A 201 2.20 -26.20 -13.37
C TRP A 201 1.93 -26.06 -14.86
N THR A 202 0.78 -26.56 -15.29
CA THR A 202 0.34 -26.49 -16.69
C THR A 202 -0.85 -25.57 -16.82
N GLU A 203 -0.75 -24.60 -17.73
CA GLU A 203 -1.85 -23.77 -18.20
C GLU A 203 -2.40 -24.38 -19.49
N MET A 204 -3.71 -24.62 -19.56
CA MET A 204 -4.41 -25.05 -20.76
C MET A 204 -5.24 -23.90 -21.31
N ILE A 205 -5.01 -23.55 -22.58
CA ILE A 205 -5.75 -22.53 -23.32
C ILE A 205 -6.06 -23.09 -24.72
N ASN A 206 -7.34 -23.25 -25.07
CA ASN A 206 -7.76 -23.74 -26.40
C ASN A 206 -6.95 -24.99 -26.84
N ASP A 207 -6.84 -25.98 -25.95
CA ASP A 207 -6.08 -27.23 -26.13
C ASP A 207 -4.55 -27.08 -26.28
N GLN A 208 -4.00 -25.88 -26.06
CA GLN A 208 -2.56 -25.65 -25.97
C GLN A 208 -2.09 -25.67 -24.53
N GLU A 209 -1.04 -26.44 -24.27
CA GLU A 209 -0.38 -26.50 -22.96
C GLU A 209 0.79 -25.53 -22.89
N ARG A 210 0.83 -24.75 -21.82
CA ARG A 210 1.97 -23.89 -21.47
C ARG A 210 2.41 -24.19 -20.05
N LYS A 211 3.72 -24.40 -19.86
CA LYS A 211 4.29 -24.56 -18.51
C LYS A 211 4.46 -23.20 -17.84
N MET A 212 4.08 -23.13 -16.57
CA MET A 212 4.35 -21.99 -15.69
C MET A 212 5.05 -22.46 -14.42
N LEU A 213 5.81 -21.57 -13.78
CA LEU A 213 6.42 -21.90 -12.49
C LEU A 213 5.32 -22.11 -11.44
N ASN A 214 5.51 -23.08 -10.56
CA ASN A 214 4.57 -23.34 -9.47
C ASN A 214 4.49 -22.12 -8.53
N PRO A 215 3.33 -21.43 -8.43
CA PRO A 215 3.15 -20.23 -7.60
C PRO A 215 3.28 -20.53 -6.11
N LEU A 216 3.09 -21.79 -5.69
CA LEU A 216 3.23 -22.21 -4.30
C LEU A 216 4.66 -22.10 -3.79
N LEU A 217 5.66 -22.03 -4.66
CA LEU A 217 7.06 -21.86 -4.24
C LEU A 217 7.24 -20.53 -3.50
N ALA A 218 6.82 -19.42 -4.10
CA ALA A 218 6.91 -18.10 -3.51
C ALA A 218 5.85 -17.90 -2.39
N LEU A 219 4.65 -18.44 -2.59
CA LEU A 219 3.56 -18.31 -1.62
C LEU A 219 3.85 -19.05 -0.31
N ASN A 220 4.34 -20.30 -0.37
CA ASN A 220 4.72 -21.05 0.84
C ASN A 220 5.91 -20.42 1.54
N ARG A 221 6.85 -19.82 0.80
CA ARG A 221 7.96 -19.08 1.40
C ARG A 221 7.44 -17.87 2.17
N THR A 222 6.55 -17.10 1.57
CA THR A 222 5.93 -15.91 2.16
C THR A 222 5.19 -16.26 3.44
N GLU A 223 4.31 -17.25 3.39
CA GLU A 223 3.53 -17.71 4.55
C GLU A 223 4.42 -18.19 5.70
N LYS A 224 5.47 -18.97 5.42
CA LYS A 224 6.43 -19.42 6.44
C LYS A 224 7.18 -18.28 7.10
N ILE A 225 7.58 -17.27 6.32
CA ILE A 225 8.28 -16.09 6.84
C ILE A 225 7.34 -15.29 7.75
N VAL A 226 6.12 -15.01 7.29
CA VAL A 226 5.11 -14.28 8.07
C VAL A 226 4.79 -15.00 9.38
N LYS A 227 4.55 -16.32 9.35
CA LYS A 227 4.29 -17.12 10.56
C LYS A 227 5.45 -17.06 11.55
N LYS A 228 6.70 -17.22 11.09
CA LYS A 228 7.88 -17.12 11.96
C LYS A 228 8.02 -15.75 12.62
N ILE A 229 7.72 -14.68 11.88
CA ILE A 229 7.71 -13.32 12.43
C ILE A 229 6.63 -13.20 13.49
N TYR A 230 5.42 -13.72 13.23
CA TYR A 230 4.32 -13.67 14.22
C TYR A 230 4.63 -14.47 15.48
N GLU A 231 5.23 -15.65 15.34
CA GLU A 231 5.73 -16.45 16.46
C GLU A 231 6.78 -15.68 17.28
N HIS A 232 7.75 -15.05 16.61
CA HIS A 232 8.82 -14.29 17.26
C HIS A 232 8.29 -13.10 18.07
N PHE A 233 7.29 -12.39 17.54
CA PHE A 233 6.68 -11.22 18.20
C PHE A 233 5.47 -11.58 19.08
N ALA A 234 5.16 -12.87 19.27
CA ALA A 234 3.98 -13.35 19.99
C ALA A 234 2.68 -12.66 19.52
N ILE A 235 2.41 -12.77 18.23
CA ILE A 235 1.20 -12.26 17.57
C ILE A 235 0.27 -13.44 17.31
N ASP A 236 -0.86 -13.45 18.02
CA ASP A 236 -1.91 -14.44 17.80
C ASP A 236 -2.88 -13.96 16.71
N MET A 237 -2.53 -14.23 15.46
CA MET A 237 -3.38 -13.95 14.31
C MET A 237 -3.16 -15.02 13.23
N PRO A 238 -4.24 -15.59 12.65
CA PRO A 238 -4.11 -16.62 11.64
C PRO A 238 -3.49 -16.06 10.36
N VAL A 239 -2.61 -16.86 9.75
CA VAL A 239 -1.99 -16.61 8.45
C VAL A 239 -2.50 -17.66 7.47
N LYS A 240 -3.14 -17.20 6.38
CA LYS A 240 -3.68 -18.05 5.31
C LYS A 240 -2.98 -17.75 4.00
N LYS A 241 -2.84 -18.77 3.15
CA LYS A 241 -2.29 -18.63 1.80
C LYS A 241 -3.37 -18.87 0.76
N VAL A 242 -3.45 -17.98 -0.22
CA VAL A 242 -4.50 -17.94 -1.22
C VAL A 242 -3.90 -17.83 -2.62
N ILE A 243 -4.38 -18.67 -3.53
CA ILE A 243 -4.14 -18.51 -4.97
C ILE A 243 -5.43 -18.03 -5.62
N ILE A 244 -5.33 -17.01 -6.48
CA ILE A 244 -6.49 -16.40 -7.13
C ILE A 244 -6.37 -16.48 -8.66
N ASN A 245 -7.40 -17.00 -9.32
CA ASN A 245 -7.64 -16.82 -10.76
C ASN A 245 -9.09 -16.36 -10.99
N ARG A 246 -9.30 -15.07 -11.22
CA ARG A 246 -10.67 -14.53 -11.36
C ARG A 246 -11.36 -14.93 -12.66
N GLN A 247 -10.58 -15.25 -13.69
CA GLN A 247 -11.09 -15.40 -15.06
C GLN A 247 -11.10 -16.84 -15.56
N GLY A 248 -10.44 -17.75 -14.86
CA GLY A 248 -10.34 -19.16 -15.22
C GLY A 248 -10.58 -20.09 -14.04
N TYR A 249 -10.17 -21.33 -14.22
CA TYR A 249 -10.36 -22.42 -13.26
C TYR A 249 -9.01 -22.95 -12.78
N ILE A 250 -8.96 -23.40 -11.54
CA ILE A 250 -7.78 -24.06 -10.97
C ILE A 250 -8.17 -25.48 -10.57
N GLU A 251 -7.48 -26.45 -11.15
CA GLU A 251 -7.61 -27.86 -10.82
C GLU A 251 -6.35 -28.34 -10.11
N TYR A 252 -6.45 -28.60 -8.81
CA TYR A 252 -5.37 -29.21 -8.05
C TYR A 252 -5.92 -30.26 -7.08
N ARG A 253 -6.03 -31.51 -7.53
CA ARG A 253 -6.66 -32.60 -6.76
C ARG A 253 -5.95 -32.90 -5.44
N TYR A 254 -4.63 -32.73 -5.40
CA TYR A 254 -3.79 -32.99 -4.23
C TYR A 254 -3.30 -31.69 -3.59
N ALA A 255 -4.14 -30.65 -3.62
CA ALA A 255 -3.83 -29.38 -2.98
C ALA A 255 -3.62 -29.55 -1.45
N PRO A 256 -2.62 -28.89 -0.86
CA PRO A 256 -2.46 -28.84 0.59
C PRO A 256 -3.71 -28.30 1.29
N SER A 257 -4.06 -28.83 2.46
CA SER A 257 -5.26 -28.44 3.21
C SER A 257 -5.26 -26.99 3.71
N ASP A 258 -4.08 -26.40 3.84
CA ASP A 258 -3.87 -25.02 4.26
C ASP A 258 -3.87 -24.03 3.08
N LEU A 259 -4.05 -24.51 1.84
CA LEU A 259 -4.14 -23.68 0.64
C LEU A 259 -5.60 -23.39 0.28
N GLU A 260 -5.95 -22.11 0.20
CA GLU A 260 -7.25 -21.69 -0.32
C GLU A 260 -7.13 -21.38 -1.82
N ILE A 261 -7.88 -22.14 -2.64
CA ILE A 261 -7.92 -21.96 -4.08
C ILE A 261 -9.18 -21.18 -4.45
N ILE A 262 -8.96 -19.96 -4.95
CA ILE A 262 -10.02 -19.08 -5.41
C ILE A 262 -9.97 -18.99 -6.92
N ASP A 263 -11.03 -19.43 -7.57
CA ASP A 263 -11.19 -19.36 -9.01
C ASP A 263 -12.54 -18.78 -9.41
N ARG A 264 -12.85 -18.78 -10.70
CA ARG A 264 -14.11 -18.24 -11.23
C ARG A 264 -15.37 -18.77 -10.51
N ARG A 265 -15.34 -19.97 -9.93
CA ARG A 265 -16.51 -20.61 -9.29
C ARG A 265 -16.87 -20.00 -7.94
N ASN A 266 -15.85 -19.67 -7.13
CA ASN A 266 -16.02 -19.24 -5.74
C ASN A 266 -15.53 -17.80 -5.49
N TYR A 267 -14.94 -17.15 -6.48
CA TYR A 267 -14.38 -15.81 -6.37
C TYR A 267 -15.38 -14.78 -5.85
N ASP A 268 -16.60 -14.72 -6.38
CA ASP A 268 -17.57 -13.69 -5.97
C ASP A 268 -17.98 -13.85 -4.50
N MET A 269 -18.12 -15.09 -4.03
CA MET A 269 -18.41 -15.39 -2.62
C MET A 269 -17.25 -14.96 -1.73
N TRP A 270 -16.03 -15.38 -2.06
CA TRP A 270 -14.82 -15.02 -1.32
C TRP A 270 -14.61 -13.51 -1.28
N PHE A 271 -14.69 -12.85 -2.43
CA PHE A 271 -14.54 -11.40 -2.57
C PHE A 271 -15.58 -10.64 -1.74
N SER A 272 -16.84 -11.07 -1.78
CA SER A 272 -17.92 -10.45 -1.01
C SER A 272 -17.69 -10.60 0.50
N SER A 273 -17.21 -11.76 0.95
CA SER A 273 -16.93 -12.02 2.37
C SER A 273 -15.88 -11.05 2.94
N LEU A 274 -14.84 -10.75 2.18
CA LEU A 274 -13.79 -9.80 2.59
C LEU A 274 -14.27 -8.35 2.49
N ARG A 275 -15.07 -8.02 1.46
CA ARG A 275 -15.55 -6.65 1.24
C ARG A 275 -16.59 -6.21 2.27
N GLN A 276 -17.39 -7.14 2.78
CA GLN A 276 -18.43 -6.86 3.77
C GLN A 276 -17.91 -6.81 5.21
N LEU A 277 -16.61 -7.06 5.43
CA LEU A 277 -16.03 -7.01 6.77
C LEU A 277 -16.02 -5.58 7.30
N THR A 278 -16.90 -5.28 8.25
CA THR A 278 -17.07 -3.96 8.88
C THR A 278 -16.32 -3.80 10.20
N LEU A 279 -15.46 -4.77 10.54
CA LEU A 279 -14.69 -4.70 11.78
C LEU A 279 -13.72 -3.51 11.76
N PRO A 280 -13.59 -2.78 12.87
CA PRO A 280 -12.64 -1.68 12.97
C PRO A 280 -11.21 -2.20 12.95
N LEU A 281 -10.28 -1.29 12.67
CA LEU A 281 -8.84 -1.53 12.77
C LEU A 281 -8.49 -1.97 14.20
N LYS A 282 -7.81 -3.12 14.36
CA LYS A 282 -7.51 -3.69 15.69
C LYS A 282 -6.04 -3.50 16.08
N HIS A 283 -5.77 -3.42 17.38
CA HIS A 283 -4.40 -3.33 17.89
C HIS A 283 -3.50 -4.51 17.45
N VAL A 284 -4.02 -5.74 17.47
CA VAL A 284 -3.28 -6.93 17.02
C VAL A 284 -2.89 -6.82 15.54
N GLN A 285 -3.75 -6.23 14.71
CA GLN A 285 -3.49 -5.97 13.30
C GLN A 285 -2.33 -4.97 13.11
N LEU A 286 -2.31 -3.90 13.91
CA LEU A 286 -1.23 -2.91 13.90
C LEU A 286 0.10 -3.50 14.39
N LYS A 287 0.08 -4.28 15.48
CA LYS A 287 1.26 -5.02 15.97
C LYS A 287 1.81 -5.95 14.89
N ALA A 288 0.93 -6.60 14.13
CA ALA A 288 1.30 -7.47 13.04
C ALA A 288 1.91 -6.72 11.85
N ALA A 289 1.33 -5.59 11.47
CA ALA A 289 1.91 -4.72 10.45
C ALA A 289 3.28 -4.19 10.89
N GLN A 290 3.43 -3.73 12.13
CA GLN A 290 4.71 -3.27 12.70
C GLN A 290 5.79 -4.35 12.61
N ALA A 291 5.47 -5.56 13.06
CA ALA A 291 6.41 -6.68 13.06
C ALA A 291 6.88 -7.05 11.65
N LEU A 292 6.01 -6.94 10.63
CA LEU A 292 6.38 -7.19 9.24
C LEU A 292 7.19 -6.05 8.63
N LEU A 293 6.80 -4.80 8.89
CA LEU A 293 7.52 -3.61 8.44
C LEU A 293 8.96 -3.56 8.99
N HIS A 294 9.17 -4.06 10.21
CA HIS A 294 10.51 -4.15 10.82
C HIS A 294 11.51 -5.00 10.02
N TYR A 295 11.06 -5.97 9.23
CA TYR A 295 11.94 -6.78 8.37
C TYR A 295 12.04 -6.25 6.95
N CYS A 296 11.31 -5.20 6.59
CA CYS A 296 11.34 -4.65 5.25
C CYS A 296 12.70 -4.02 4.96
N ASP A 297 13.17 -4.25 3.73
CA ASP A 297 14.28 -3.49 3.17
C ASP A 297 13.74 -2.14 2.64
N ALA A 298 14.57 -1.10 2.65
CA ALA A 298 14.19 0.22 2.17
C ALA A 298 15.37 0.91 1.46
N HIS A 299 15.17 1.28 0.20
CA HIS A 299 16.11 2.07 -0.59
C HIS A 299 15.52 3.45 -0.86
N TYR A 300 16.22 4.49 -0.43
CA TYR A 300 15.76 5.88 -0.52
C TYR A 300 16.96 6.83 -0.59
N TYR A 301 16.65 8.07 -0.94
CA TYR A 301 17.59 9.19 -0.96
C TYR A 301 17.00 10.33 -0.16
N ASP A 302 17.85 11.19 0.39
CA ASP A 302 17.41 12.43 1.02
C ASP A 302 16.81 13.36 -0.04
N ARG A 303 15.78 14.10 0.36
CA ARG A 303 15.15 15.10 -0.51
C ARG A 303 16.09 16.29 -0.62
N ILE A 304 16.38 16.69 -1.86
CA ILE A 304 17.27 17.82 -2.20
C ILE A 304 16.88 19.11 -1.47
N GLU A 305 15.59 19.33 -1.19
CA GLU A 305 15.06 20.47 -0.42
C GLU A 305 15.67 20.61 1.00
N TRP A 306 16.29 19.56 1.55
CA TRP A 306 16.98 19.61 2.86
C TRP A 306 18.50 19.70 2.74
N GLU A 307 19.10 19.34 1.59
CA GLU A 307 20.54 19.52 1.35
C GLU A 307 20.89 21.01 1.20
N GLU A 308 20.04 21.79 0.52
CA GLU A 308 20.23 23.24 0.39
C GLU A 308 20.17 23.97 1.74
N VAL A 309 19.39 23.45 2.70
CA VAL A 309 19.31 23.99 4.07
C VAL A 309 20.56 23.65 4.90
N GLU A 310 21.23 22.52 4.62
CA GLU A 310 22.45 22.13 5.32
C GLU A 310 23.71 22.83 4.75
N GLU A 311 23.78 23.04 3.43
CA GLU A 311 24.90 23.76 2.80
C GLU A 311 24.89 25.27 3.12
N GLU A 312 23.71 25.89 3.26
CA GLU A 312 23.60 27.27 3.75
C GLU A 312 23.99 27.41 5.23
N GLU A 313 23.78 26.37 6.07
CA GLU A 313 24.20 26.36 7.48
C GLU A 313 25.73 26.17 7.65
N GLU A 314 26.43 25.49 6.74
CA GLU A 314 27.90 25.33 6.80
C GLU A 314 28.67 26.51 6.18
N ALA A 315 28.07 27.26 5.25
CA ALA A 315 28.72 28.42 4.62
C ALA A 315 28.74 29.68 5.52
N ASP A 316 27.88 29.73 6.55
CA ASP A 316 27.74 30.84 7.50
C ASP A 316 28.38 30.56 8.89
N SER A 317 29.15 29.47 9.04
CA SER A 317 29.97 29.15 10.23
C SER A 317 31.46 29.34 9.98
#